data_AF-A0A829GK24-F1
#
_entry.id   AF-A0A829GK24-F1
#
_cell.length_a   1.000
_cell.length_b   1.000
_cell.length_c   1.000
_cell.angle_alpha   90.00
_cell.angle_beta   90.00
_cell.angle_gamma   90.00
#
_symmetry.space_group_name_H-M   'P 1'
#
loop_
_entity.id
_entity.type
_entity.pdbx_description
1 polymer ?
#
loop_
_entity_poly.entity_id
_entity_poly.type
_entity_poly.pdbx_seq_one_letter_code
_entity_poly.pdbx_strand_id
1 'polypeptide(L)'
;TPVKTQYGYHVIRVISVGKKGTMKEHKKDLENQLYTTWQSDQTVMNGIITKVLKKENVSIKDNDLKDVLSSYLSTSSSTSTSN
;
A
#
# COMPACT_ATOMS: atom_id res chain seq x y z
N THR A 1 -14.81 -31.05 8.50
CA THR A 1 -15.18 -30.32 9.72
C THR A 1 -15.46 -28.87 9.36
N PRO A 2 -16.45 -28.20 9.97
CA PRO A 2 -16.74 -26.79 9.68
C PRO A 2 -15.59 -25.87 10.14
N VAL A 3 -15.31 -24.81 9.37
CA VAL A 3 -14.26 -23.81 9.67
C VAL A 3 -14.88 -22.62 10.40
N LYS A 4 -14.31 -22.23 11.54
CA LYS A 4 -14.76 -21.08 12.33
C LYS A 4 -14.22 -19.76 11.74
N THR A 5 -15.08 -18.77 11.59
CA THR A 5 -14.74 -17.40 11.18
C THR A 5 -15.33 -16.40 12.19
N GLN A 6 -15.05 -15.11 11.99
CA GLN A 6 -15.63 -14.04 12.83
C GLN A 6 -17.17 -13.97 12.73
N TYR A 7 -17.76 -14.60 11.70
CA TYR A 7 -19.19 -14.58 11.40
C TYR A 7 -19.86 -15.95 11.56
N GLY A 8 -19.23 -16.91 12.25
CA GLY A 8 -19.81 -18.24 12.53
C GLY A 8 -19.02 -19.40 11.94
N TYR A 9 -19.72 -20.46 11.48
CA TYR A 9 -19.10 -21.68 10.95
C TYR A 9 -19.46 -21.88 9.47
N HIS A 10 -18.44 -22.16 8.66
CA HIS A 10 -18.59 -22.41 7.22
C HIS A 10 -18.27 -23.87 6.91
N VAL A 11 -19.12 -24.54 6.13
CA VAL A 11 -18.86 -25.88 5.59
C VAL A 11 -18.33 -25.74 4.18
N ILE A 12 -17.05 -26.03 3.98
CA ILE A 12 -16.38 -25.90 2.68
C ILE A 12 -16.33 -27.28 2.01
N ARG A 13 -16.90 -27.37 0.81
CA ARG A 13 -16.76 -28.54 -0.06
C ARG A 13 -15.91 -28.16 -1.26
N VAL A 14 -14.72 -28.73 -1.34
CA VAL A 14 -13.80 -28.53 -2.48
C VAL A 14 -14.31 -29.35 -3.67
N ILE A 15 -14.55 -28.70 -4.81
CA ILE A 15 -15.01 -29.35 -6.05
C ILE A 15 -13.81 -29.69 -6.95
N SER A 16 -12.80 -28.82 -6.98
CA SER A 16 -11.54 -29.04 -7.66
C SER A 16 -10.44 -28.23 -6.98
N VAL A 17 -9.19 -28.70 -7.09
CA VAL A 17 -8.01 -27.99 -6.60
C VAL A 17 -7.13 -27.67 -7.80
N GLY A 18 -6.97 -26.38 -8.09
CA GLY A 18 -6.01 -25.92 -9.10
C GLY A 18 -4.58 -26.16 -8.64
N LYS A 19 -3.67 -26.44 -9.58
CA LYS A 19 -2.23 -26.44 -9.29
C LYS A 19 -1.77 -24.99 -9.12
N LYS A 20 -0.80 -24.77 -8.22
CA LYS A 20 -0.22 -23.43 -7.95
C LYS A 20 0.51 -22.81 -9.17
N GLY A 21 0.80 -23.59 -10.20
CA GLY A 21 1.53 -23.10 -11.39
C GLY A 21 2.96 -22.68 -11.08
N THR A 22 3.58 -21.99 -12.04
CA THR A 22 4.91 -21.36 -11.89
C THR A 22 4.81 -19.88 -11.54
N MET A 23 5.87 -19.30 -10.98
CA MET A 23 5.95 -17.85 -10.73
C MET A 23 5.71 -17.03 -12.00
N LYS A 24 6.18 -17.52 -13.15
CA LYS A 24 6.03 -16.82 -14.44
C LYS A 24 4.57 -16.74 -14.87
N GLU A 25 3.80 -17.82 -14.69
CA GLU A 25 2.38 -17.88 -15.01
C GLU A 25 1.56 -16.87 -14.17
N HIS A 26 1.94 -16.70 -12.90
CA HIS A 26 1.22 -15.82 -11.98
C HIS A 26 1.85 -14.44 -11.79
N LYS A 27 2.92 -14.11 -12.51
CA LYS A 27 3.65 -12.85 -12.33
C LYS A 27 2.72 -11.63 -12.44
N LYS A 28 1.84 -11.63 -13.44
CA LYS A 28 0.89 -10.52 -13.66
C LYS A 28 -0.14 -10.41 -12.52
N ASP A 29 -0.64 -11.53 -12.02
CA ASP A 29 -1.60 -11.54 -10.91
C ASP A 29 -0.96 -11.03 -9.62
N LEU A 30 0.29 -11.44 -9.37
CA LEU A 30 1.05 -11.00 -8.21
C LEU A 30 1.41 -9.51 -8.29
N GLU A 31 1.79 -9.01 -9.46
CA GLU A 31 2.00 -7.57 -9.69
C GLU A 31 0.70 -6.79 -9.43
N ASN A 32 -0.44 -7.27 -9.94
CA ASN A 32 -1.73 -6.64 -9.69
C ASN A 32 -2.07 -6.61 -8.19
N GLN A 33 -1.89 -7.73 -7.47
CA GLN A 33 -2.12 -7.80 -6.02
C GLN A 33 -1.20 -6.83 -5.25
N LEU A 34 0.06 -6.72 -5.67
CA LEU A 34 1.01 -5.78 -5.07
C LEU A 34 0.55 -4.33 -5.26
N TYR A 35 0.14 -3.96 -6.48
CA TYR A 35 -0.37 -2.62 -6.75
C TYR A 35 -1.67 -2.33 -5.99
N THR A 36 -2.59 -3.28 -5.91
CA THR A 36 -3.81 -3.12 -5.08
C THR A 36 -3.44 -2.90 -3.61
N THR A 37 -2.47 -3.65 -3.10
CA THR A 37 -1.99 -3.50 -1.72
C THR A 37 -1.39 -2.11 -1.50
N TRP A 38 -0.50 -1.66 -2.41
CA TRP A 38 0.11 -0.34 -2.32
C TRP A 38 -0.89 0.80 -2.48
N GLN A 39 -1.95 0.62 -3.26
CA GLN A 39 -3.03 1.61 -3.37
C GLN A 39 -3.78 1.78 -2.06
N SER A 40 -3.98 0.70 -1.30
CA SER A 40 -4.61 0.76 0.02
C SER A 40 -3.66 1.17 1.15
N ASP A 41 -2.34 1.07 0.93
CA ASP A 41 -1.33 1.40 1.93
C ASP A 41 -0.98 2.89 1.88
N GLN A 42 -1.49 3.63 2.87
CA GLN A 42 -1.26 5.06 3.00
C GLN A 42 0.23 5.41 3.12
N THR A 43 1.05 4.57 3.75
CA THR A 43 2.50 4.84 3.93
C THR A 43 3.22 4.78 2.60
N VAL A 44 2.95 3.74 1.81
CA VAL A 44 3.55 3.58 0.48
C VAL A 44 3.08 4.69 -0.45
N MET A 45 1.78 4.96 -0.50
CA MET A 45 1.24 6.00 -1.37
C MET A 45 1.77 7.39 -1.00
N ASN A 46 1.81 7.73 0.30
CA ASN A 46 2.38 9.00 0.77
C ASN A 46 3.86 9.11 0.40
N GLY A 47 4.65 8.05 0.56
CA GLY A 47 6.06 8.04 0.16
C GLY A 47 6.28 8.26 -1.34
N ILE A 48 5.41 7.69 -2.19
CA ILE A 48 5.45 7.93 -3.64
C ILE A 48 5.10 9.40 -3.94
N ILE A 49 4.05 9.94 -3.33
CA ILE A 49 3.66 11.35 -3.47
C ILE A 49 4.82 12.28 -3.07
N THR A 50 5.44 12.05 -1.91
CA THR A 50 6.61 12.81 -1.45
C THR A 50 7.76 12.72 -2.46
N LYS A 51 8.03 11.53 -3.01
CA LYS A 51 9.11 11.34 -3.98
C LYS A 51 8.86 12.10 -5.28
N VAL A 52 7.63 12.08 -5.78
CA VAL A 52 7.22 12.84 -6.98
C VAL A 52 7.32 14.35 -6.71
N LEU A 53 6.78 14.84 -5.59
CA LEU A 53 6.85 16.25 -5.20
C LEU A 53 8.30 16.77 -5.05
N LYS A 54 9.19 15.96 -4.45
CA LYS A 54 10.62 16.30 -4.34
C LYS A 54 11.32 16.30 -5.71
N LYS A 55 10.97 15.36 -6.60
CA LYS A 55 11.60 15.25 -7.93
C LYS A 55 11.28 16.44 -8.83
N GLU A 56 10.04 16.92 -8.78
CA GLU A 56 9.58 18.05 -9.60
C GLU A 56 10.00 19.42 -9.01
N ASN A 57 10.80 19.44 -7.93
CA ASN A 57 11.28 20.64 -7.23
C ASN A 57 10.16 21.69 -7.09
N VAL A 58 8.97 21.22 -6.66
CA VAL A 58 7.77 22.05 -6.59
C VAL A 58 8.02 23.17 -5.57
N SER A 59 8.50 24.30 -6.07
CA SER A 59 8.62 25.53 -5.30
C SER A 59 7.20 26.04 -5.12
N ILE A 60 6.58 25.71 -3.99
CA ILE A 60 5.22 26.13 -3.66
C ILE A 60 5.26 27.66 -3.46
N LYS A 61 4.88 28.39 -4.51
CA LYS A 61 4.86 29.86 -4.53
C LYS A 61 3.62 30.44 -3.85
N ASP A 62 2.55 29.65 -3.75
CA ASP A 62 1.30 30.04 -3.09
C ASP A 62 1.39 29.73 -1.59
N ASN A 63 1.21 30.74 -0.74
CA ASN A 63 1.41 30.59 0.69
C ASN A 63 0.35 29.71 1.36
N ASP A 64 -0.86 29.65 0.80
CA ASP A 64 -1.97 28.89 1.37
C ASP A 64 -1.83 27.38 1.10
N LEU A 65 -1.08 27.01 0.05
CA LEU A 65 -0.84 25.61 -0.31
C LEU A 65 0.39 25.00 0.37
N LYS A 66 1.23 25.83 1.03
CA LYS A 66 2.42 25.35 1.74
C LYS A 66 2.05 24.45 2.92
N ASP A 67 1.05 24.86 3.69
CA ASP A 67 0.64 24.13 4.88
C ASP A 67 -0.04 22.81 4.52
N VAL A 68 -0.84 22.78 3.45
CA VAL A 68 -1.53 21.57 2.96
C VAL A 68 -0.53 20.49 2.55
N LEU A 69 0.53 20.87 1.82
CA LEU A 69 1.54 19.93 1.31
C LEU A 69 2.66 19.64 2.31
N SER A 70 2.77 20.42 3.39
CA SER A 70 3.74 20.19 4.48
C SER A 70 3.63 18.78 5.05
N SER A 71 2.43 18.24 5.19
CA SER A 71 2.17 16.87 5.68
C SER A 71 2.87 15.79 4.86
N TYR A 72 3.06 16.01 3.56
CA TYR A 72 3.75 15.09 2.65
C TYR A 72 5.25 15.38 2.53
N LEU A 73 5.70 16.59 2.85
CA LEU A 73 7.11 17.01 2.76
C LEU A 73 7.88 16.81 4.08
N SER A 74 7.18 16.82 5.22
CA SER A 74 7.74 16.73 6.57
C SER A 74 8.17 15.32 7.02
N THR A 75 7.93 14.28 6.22
CA THR A 75 8.32 12.88 6.54
C THR A 75 9.84 12.64 6.55
N SER A 76 10.67 13.68 6.37
CA SER A 76 12.14 13.58 6.56
C SER A 76 12.62 13.86 7.99
N SER A 77 11.72 14.10 8.96
CA SER A 77 12.12 14.50 10.32
C SER A 77 11.45 13.70 11.43
N SER A 78 11.37 12.37 11.34
CA SER A 78 11.24 11.55 12.55
C SER A 78 12.62 11.41 13.19
N THR A 79 13.01 12.48 13.87
CA THR A 79 14.11 12.53 14.83
C THR A 79 13.96 11.41 15.85
N SER A 80 15.05 10.68 16.03
CA SER A 80 15.39 9.78 17.13
C SER A 80 14.55 9.97 18.40
N THR A 81 13.69 9.01 18.73
CA THR A 81 13.15 8.89 20.08
C THR A 81 14.05 7.95 20.86
N SER A 82 15.01 8.52 21.58
CA SER A 82 15.65 7.86 22.73
C SER A 82 14.85 8.23 23.97
N ASN A 83 14.37 7.23 24.70
CA ASN A 83 14.19 7.25 26.15
C ASN A 83 14.11 5.81 26.65
#